data_AF-A0A108E7L3-F1
#
_entry.id   AF-A0A108E7L3-F1
#
_cell.length_a   1.000
_cell.length_b   1.000
_cell.length_c   1.000
_cell.angle_alpha   90.00
_cell.angle_beta   90.00
_cell.angle_gamma   90.00
#
_symmetry.space_group_name_H-M   'P 1'
#
loop_
_entity.id
_entity.type
_entity.pdbx_description
1 polymer ?
#
loop_
_entity_poly.entity_id
_entity_poly.type
_entity_poly.pdbx_seq_one_letter_code
_entity_poly.pdbx_strand_id
1 'polypeptide(L)'
;MNNTLVNVTAKAEINAANAKIAELKDFQSRNWAIGLNGDTLAPDSFLSFFTERNLPFSYYVRARGVSVGEPSAYQANIETLTQHIAAIRASEALAVGATIRELELYKSRNWAIGLNGTTLQPDGFLPFFGTRSVPFEYYVRSGGVELGSPSAYDTDIRNLQQYLSAL
;
A
#
# COMPACT_ATOMS: atom_id res chain seq x y z
N MET A 1 17.70 13.65 3.04
CA MET A 1 17.09 13.33 1.74
C MET A 1 15.60 13.22 1.97
N ASN A 2 14.84 14.22 1.55
CA ASN A 2 13.39 14.19 1.67
C ASN A 2 12.87 13.22 0.62
N ASN A 3 12.53 12.02 1.07
CA ASN A 3 11.81 11.05 0.27
C ASN A 3 10.40 11.61 0.13
N THR A 4 10.10 12.27 -0.98
CA THR A 4 8.72 12.57 -1.37
C THR A 4 8.09 11.23 -1.77
N LEU A 5 7.82 10.40 -0.76
CA LEU A 5 6.91 9.29 -0.90
C LEU A 5 5.59 9.95 -1.30
N VAL A 6 5.29 9.92 -2.60
CA VAL A 6 3.91 10.01 -3.05
C VAL A 6 3.17 9.05 -2.12
N ASN A 7 2.21 9.57 -1.35
CA ASN A 7 1.49 8.79 -0.34
C ASN A 7 0.58 7.80 -1.08
N VAL A 8 1.19 6.82 -1.75
CA VAL A 8 0.53 5.76 -2.50
C VAL A 8 0.00 4.81 -1.45
N THR A 9 -1.31 4.63 -1.44
CA THR A 9 -1.95 3.72 -0.48
C THR A 9 -1.45 2.30 -0.68
N ALA A 10 -1.40 1.50 0.38
CA ALA A 10 -1.01 0.09 0.31
C ALA A 10 -1.74 -0.66 -0.82
N LYS A 11 -3.04 -0.38 -0.99
CA LYS A 11 -3.88 -0.94 -2.06
C LYS A 11 -3.41 -0.53 -3.46
N ALA A 12 -3.11 0.76 -3.67
CA ALA A 12 -2.65 1.24 -4.97
C ALA A 12 -1.29 0.64 -5.33
N GLU A 13 -0.37 0.53 -4.37
CA GLU A 13 0.95 -0.03 -4.58
C GLU A 13 0.92 -1.54 -4.85
N ILE A 14 0.10 -2.30 -4.11
CA ILE A 14 -0.12 -3.73 -4.36
C ILE A 14 -0.71 -3.96 -5.75
N ASN A 15 -1.67 -3.13 -6.17
CA ASN A 15 -2.24 -3.22 -7.51
C ASN A 15 -1.21 -2.93 -8.60
N ALA A 16 -0.37 -1.91 -8.40
CA ALA A 16 0.69 -1.56 -9.33
C ALA A 16 1.72 -2.69 -9.48
N ALA A 17 2.13 -3.30 -8.36
CA ALA A 17 3.05 -4.44 -8.37
C ALA A 17 2.43 -5.68 -9.03
N ASN A 18 1.15 -5.99 -8.76
CA ASN A 18 0.44 -7.08 -9.42
C ASN A 18 0.31 -6.88 -10.93
N ALA A 19 0.01 -5.64 -11.37
CA ALA A 19 -0.01 -5.30 -12.80
C ALA A 19 1.37 -5.51 -13.43
N LYS A 20 2.44 -5.09 -12.76
CA LYS A 20 3.81 -5.29 -13.26
C LYS A 20 4.22 -6.77 -13.32
N ILE A 21 3.77 -7.60 -12.37
CA ILE A 21 3.93 -9.07 -12.43
C ILE A 21 3.20 -9.65 -13.65
N ALA A 22 1.98 -9.18 -13.94
CA ALA A 22 1.23 -9.64 -15.12
C ALA A 22 1.95 -9.28 -16.43
N GLU A 23 2.48 -8.05 -16.52
CA GLU A 23 3.31 -7.62 -17.66
C GLU A 23 4.58 -8.47 -17.80
N LEU A 24 5.29 -8.77 -16.69
CA LEU A 24 6.48 -9.64 -16.72
C LEU A 24 6.15 -11.03 -17.25
N LYS A 25 4.99 -11.60 -16.88
CA LYS A 25 4.53 -12.90 -17.38
C LYS A 25 4.19 -12.89 -18.86
N ASP A 26 3.56 -11.81 -19.36
CA ASP A 26 3.32 -11.65 -20.80
C ASP A 26 4.64 -11.55 -21.57
N PHE A 27 5.59 -10.73 -21.10
CA PHE A 27 6.91 -10.61 -21.71
C PHE A 27 7.69 -11.93 -21.69
N GLN A 28 7.62 -12.68 -20.58
CA GLN A 28 8.24 -14.00 -20.46
C GLN A 28 7.68 -14.96 -21.51
N SER A 29 6.36 -14.98 -21.71
CA SER A 29 5.71 -15.86 -22.69
C SER A 29 6.15 -15.59 -24.14
N ARG A 30 6.60 -14.36 -24.41
CA ARG A 30 7.07 -13.91 -25.73
C ARG A 30 8.60 -13.88 -25.83
N ASN A 31 9.30 -14.25 -24.75
CA ASN A 31 10.74 -14.18 -24.62
C ASN A 31 11.31 -12.80 -24.99
N TRP A 32 10.61 -11.73 -24.59
CA TRP A 32 11.02 -10.36 -24.89
C TRP A 32 12.17 -9.90 -23.99
N ALA A 33 12.79 -8.76 -24.30
CA ALA A 33 13.79 -8.17 -23.41
C ALA A 33 13.11 -7.41 -22.26
N ILE A 34 13.73 -7.40 -21.09
CA ILE A 34 13.36 -6.59 -19.92
C ILE A 34 14.59 -5.89 -19.32
N GLY A 35 14.37 -4.68 -18.82
CA GLY A 35 15.36 -3.79 -18.26
C GLY A 35 15.81 -2.71 -19.23
N LEU A 36 16.06 -3.09 -20.49
CA LEU A 36 16.46 -2.17 -21.56
C LEU A 36 15.67 -2.49 -22.84
N ASN A 37 15.22 -1.46 -23.53
CA ASN A 37 14.57 -1.58 -24.84
C ASN A 37 15.55 -2.16 -25.88
N GLY A 38 15.12 -3.16 -26.65
CA GLY A 38 15.98 -3.84 -27.63
C GLY A 38 16.50 -2.94 -28.76
N ASP A 39 15.78 -1.87 -29.10
CA ASP A 39 16.13 -0.98 -30.21
C ASP A 39 17.01 0.22 -29.81
N THR A 40 16.81 0.74 -28.60
CA THR A 40 17.42 1.98 -28.13
C THR A 40 18.36 1.79 -26.95
N LEU A 41 18.33 0.62 -26.30
CA LEU A 41 19.00 0.34 -25.02
C LEU A 41 18.63 1.34 -23.91
N ALA A 42 17.51 2.05 -24.04
CA ALA A 42 16.98 2.92 -23.00
C ALA A 42 16.31 2.08 -21.88
N PRO A 43 16.36 2.51 -20.61
CA PRO A 43 15.59 1.91 -19.52
C PRO A 43 14.13 1.73 -19.92
N ASP A 44 13.58 0.54 -19.66
CA ASP A 44 12.17 0.28 -19.87
C ASP A 44 11.33 0.60 -18.62
N SER A 45 10.03 0.35 -18.73
CA SER A 45 9.10 0.60 -17.63
C SER A 45 9.29 -0.39 -16.47
N PHE A 46 9.88 -1.57 -16.69
CA PHE A 46 10.19 -2.50 -15.61
C PHE A 46 11.34 -1.96 -14.76
N LEU A 47 12.46 -1.59 -15.39
CA LEU A 47 13.60 -1.03 -14.66
C LEU A 47 13.22 0.23 -13.89
N SER A 48 12.46 1.13 -14.52
CA SER A 48 11.98 2.35 -13.88
C SER A 48 11.11 2.04 -12.65
N PHE A 49 10.15 1.12 -12.79
CA PHE A 49 9.25 0.72 -11.70
C PHE A 49 10.00 0.19 -10.47
N PHE A 50 11.01 -0.67 -10.68
CA PHE A 50 11.82 -1.23 -9.61
C PHE A 50 12.75 -0.18 -8.99
N THR A 51 13.36 0.68 -9.81
CA THR A 51 14.29 1.72 -9.35
C THR A 51 13.59 2.76 -8.48
N GLU A 52 12.40 3.23 -8.88
CA GLU A 52 11.58 4.16 -8.09
C GLU A 52 11.22 3.62 -6.71
N ARG A 53 11.16 2.29 -6.57
CA ARG A 53 10.84 1.57 -5.33
C ARG A 53 12.08 1.07 -4.59
N ASN A 54 13.28 1.36 -5.11
CA ASN A 54 14.54 0.85 -4.59
C ASN A 54 14.55 -0.69 -4.44
N LEU A 55 13.97 -1.39 -5.43
CA LEU A 55 13.90 -2.85 -5.48
C LEU A 55 15.02 -3.42 -6.37
N PRO A 56 15.57 -4.60 -6.03
CA PRO A 56 16.55 -5.26 -6.88
C PRO A 56 15.92 -5.69 -8.21
N PHE A 57 16.62 -5.46 -9.31
CA PHE A 57 16.15 -5.81 -10.66
C PHE A 57 17.14 -6.72 -11.38
N SER A 58 16.62 -7.80 -11.98
CA SER A 58 17.37 -8.72 -12.83
C SER A 58 17.10 -8.42 -14.31
N TYR A 59 18.16 -8.17 -15.07
CA TYR A 59 18.06 -7.85 -16.49
C TYR A 59 17.94 -9.11 -17.35
N TYR A 60 17.21 -9.01 -18.45
CA TYR A 60 17.27 -9.99 -19.54
C TYR A 60 17.20 -9.26 -20.87
N VAL A 61 18.35 -9.14 -21.55
CA VAL A 61 18.47 -8.38 -22.80
C VAL A 61 19.09 -9.28 -23.86
N ARG A 62 18.49 -9.27 -25.06
CA ARG A 62 18.96 -9.97 -26.26
C ARG A 62 18.80 -9.03 -27.46
N ALA A 63 19.81 -8.22 -27.77
CA ALA A 63 19.73 -7.28 -28.90
C ALA A 63 21.13 -6.86 -29.40
N ARG A 64 21.28 -6.70 -30.73
CA ARG A 64 22.45 -6.07 -31.39
C ARG A 64 23.83 -6.55 -30.89
N GLY A 65 23.98 -7.86 -30.71
CA GLY A 65 25.24 -8.46 -30.22
C GLY A 65 25.47 -8.34 -28.71
N VAL A 66 24.53 -7.75 -27.97
CA VAL A 66 24.52 -7.66 -26.51
C VAL A 66 23.60 -8.76 -25.96
N SER A 67 24.16 -9.58 -25.06
CA SER A 67 23.45 -10.60 -24.30
C SER A 67 23.74 -10.36 -22.82
N VAL A 68 22.71 -9.99 -22.06
CA VAL A 68 22.81 -9.73 -20.61
C VAL A 68 21.76 -10.55 -19.88
N GLY A 69 22.19 -11.21 -18.81
CA GLY A 69 21.34 -12.02 -17.93
C GLY A 69 20.77 -13.27 -18.59
N GLU A 70 19.90 -13.95 -17.86
CA GLU A 70 19.29 -15.24 -18.24
C GLU A 70 17.76 -15.16 -18.17
N PRO A 71 17.01 -16.05 -18.86
CA PRO A 71 15.55 -16.09 -18.77
C PRO A 71 15.00 -16.24 -17.34
N SER A 72 15.82 -16.72 -16.38
CA SER A 72 15.46 -16.75 -14.95
C SER A 72 15.25 -15.35 -14.33
N ALA A 73 15.70 -14.28 -14.99
CA ALA A 73 15.48 -12.90 -14.55
C ALA A 73 13.99 -12.56 -14.38
N TYR A 74 13.12 -13.12 -15.23
CA TYR A 74 11.67 -12.98 -15.09
C TYR A 74 11.17 -13.46 -13.73
N GLN A 75 11.57 -14.67 -13.36
CA GLN A 75 11.16 -15.29 -12.10
C GLN A 75 11.73 -14.50 -10.90
N ALA A 76 13.00 -14.10 -10.96
CA ALA A 76 13.63 -13.30 -9.90
C ALA A 76 12.92 -11.94 -9.67
N ASN A 77 12.51 -11.27 -10.76
CA ASN A 77 11.76 -10.01 -10.68
C ASN A 77 10.35 -10.23 -10.13
N ILE A 78 9.65 -11.30 -10.54
CA ILE A 78 8.33 -11.67 -10.01
C ILE A 78 8.41 -11.98 -8.50
N GLU A 79 9.43 -12.71 -8.06
CA GLU A 79 9.66 -13.01 -6.64
C GLU A 79 9.92 -11.76 -5.83
N THR A 80 10.74 -10.84 -6.36
CA THR A 80 10.99 -9.54 -5.72
C THR A 80 9.70 -8.75 -5.52
N LEU A 81 8.85 -8.66 -6.55
CA LEU A 81 7.56 -7.96 -6.44
C LEU A 81 6.58 -8.69 -5.49
N THR A 82 6.60 -10.01 -5.48
CA THR A 82 5.76 -10.82 -4.57
C THR A 82 6.15 -10.60 -3.11
N GLN A 83 7.46 -10.56 -2.82
CA GLN A 83 7.98 -10.26 -1.48
C GLN A 83 7.66 -8.81 -1.07
N HIS A 84 7.78 -7.85 -1.99
CA HIS A 84 7.40 -6.45 -1.77
C HIS A 84 5.92 -6.31 -1.39
N ILE A 85 5.02 -6.96 -2.13
CA ILE A 85 3.58 -7.03 -1.81
C ILE A 85 3.35 -7.60 -0.42
N ALA A 86 4.03 -8.71 -0.07
CA ALA A 86 3.88 -9.34 1.24
C ALA A 86 4.35 -8.40 2.38
N ALA A 87 5.44 -7.67 2.18
CA ALA A 87 5.94 -6.69 3.14
C ALA A 87 4.95 -5.53 3.36
N ILE A 88 4.34 -5.02 2.28
CA ILE A 88 3.30 -3.98 2.38
C ILE A 88 2.11 -4.49 3.18
N ARG A 89 1.59 -5.69 2.85
CA ARG A 89 0.46 -6.28 3.57
C ARG A 89 0.76 -6.47 5.06
N ALA A 90 1.96 -6.93 5.40
CA ALA A 90 2.37 -7.11 6.78
C ALA A 90 2.45 -5.78 7.54
N SER A 91 3.05 -4.75 6.94
CA SER A 91 3.13 -3.41 7.54
C SER A 91 1.75 -2.81 7.76
N GLU A 92 0.85 -2.95 6.78
CA GLU A 92 -0.51 -2.43 6.83
C GLU A 92 -1.35 -3.16 7.89
N ALA A 93 -1.22 -4.48 7.99
CA ALA A 93 -1.87 -5.27 9.05
C ALA A 93 -1.44 -4.84 10.46
N LEU A 94 -0.16 -4.53 10.66
CA LEU A 94 0.35 -4.01 11.94
C LEU A 94 -0.24 -2.63 12.26
N ALA A 95 -0.28 -1.72 11.29
CA ALA A 95 -0.81 -0.37 11.47
C ALA A 95 -2.31 -0.38 11.79
N VAL A 96 -3.09 -1.16 11.04
CA VAL A 96 -4.53 -1.32 11.29
C VAL A 96 -4.78 -2.04 12.62
N GLY A 97 -4.03 -3.10 12.93
CA GLY A 97 -4.15 -3.80 14.21
C GLY A 97 -3.79 -2.93 15.43
N ALA A 98 -2.86 -1.98 15.29
CA ALA A 98 -2.60 -0.97 16.31
C ALA A 98 -3.80 -0.01 16.48
N THR A 99 -4.35 0.49 15.38
CA THR A 99 -5.49 1.41 15.38
C THR A 99 -6.76 0.77 15.96
N ILE A 100 -7.03 -0.50 15.64
CA ILE A 100 -8.15 -1.27 16.24
C ILE A 100 -7.98 -1.36 17.76
N ARG A 101 -6.77 -1.66 18.26
CA ARG A 101 -6.50 -1.71 19.71
C ARG A 101 -6.71 -0.34 20.37
N GLU A 102 -6.38 0.73 19.68
CA GLU A 102 -6.62 2.10 20.16
C GLU A 102 -8.13 2.42 20.21
N LEU A 103 -8.89 2.06 19.17
CA LEU A 103 -10.36 2.18 19.16
C LEU A 103 -11.02 1.39 20.30
N GLU A 104 -10.57 0.17 20.58
CA GLU A 104 -11.06 -0.64 21.71
C GLU A 104 -10.74 0.02 23.06
N LEU A 105 -9.55 0.61 23.20
CA LEU A 105 -9.21 1.37 24.40
C LEU A 105 -10.14 2.57 24.57
N TYR A 106 -10.36 3.34 23.50
CA TYR A 106 -11.25 4.51 23.52
C TYR A 106 -12.69 4.10 23.84
N LYS A 107 -13.17 2.99 23.25
CA LYS A 107 -14.46 2.37 23.55
C LYS A 107 -14.60 2.03 25.03
N SER A 108 -13.59 1.37 25.62
CA SER A 108 -13.61 0.99 27.04
C SER A 108 -13.68 2.19 28.00
N ARG A 109 -13.18 3.35 27.55
CA ARG A 109 -13.17 4.61 28.30
C ARG A 109 -14.27 5.57 27.90
N ASN A 110 -15.10 5.20 26.92
CA ASN A 110 -16.11 6.03 26.30
C ASN A 110 -15.58 7.43 25.93
N TRP A 111 -14.40 7.47 25.31
CA TRP A 111 -13.77 8.71 24.86
C TRP A 111 -14.41 9.22 23.57
N ALA A 112 -14.01 10.41 23.11
CA ALA A 112 -14.44 10.92 21.81
C ALA A 112 -13.50 10.39 20.71
N ILE A 113 -14.05 10.11 19.51
CA ILE A 113 -13.32 9.77 18.29
C ILE A 113 -13.78 10.64 17.12
N GLY A 114 -12.84 10.97 16.24
CA GLY A 114 -13.01 11.86 15.10
C GLY A 114 -12.72 13.31 15.45
N LEU A 115 -13.16 13.78 16.63
CA LEU A 115 -12.79 15.08 17.17
C LEU A 115 -12.36 14.93 18.63
N ASN A 116 -11.26 15.57 19.01
CA ASN A 116 -10.79 15.62 20.38
C ASN A 116 -11.87 16.27 21.28
N GLY A 117 -12.23 15.62 22.38
CA GLY A 117 -13.29 16.09 23.28
C GLY A 117 -13.01 17.45 23.94
N THR A 118 -11.77 17.94 23.98
CA THR A 118 -11.44 19.24 24.59
C THR A 118 -11.25 20.33 23.55
N THR A 119 -10.56 20.03 22.44
CA THR A 119 -10.19 21.04 21.42
C THR A 119 -11.10 21.03 20.20
N LEU A 120 -11.93 20.00 20.03
CA LEU A 120 -12.73 19.72 18.82
C LEU A 120 -11.90 19.69 17.53
N GLN A 121 -10.58 19.46 17.63
CA GLN A 121 -9.72 19.24 16.47
C GLN A 121 -9.76 17.77 16.02
N PRO A 122 -9.57 17.50 14.72
CA PRO A 122 -9.33 16.15 14.21
C PRO A 122 -8.33 15.37 15.06
N ASP A 123 -8.70 14.18 15.49
CA ASP A 123 -7.76 13.26 16.14
C ASP A 123 -6.96 12.45 15.10
N GLY A 124 -6.15 11.51 15.58
CA GLY A 124 -5.33 10.65 14.74
C GLY A 124 -6.10 9.66 13.88
N PHE A 125 -7.38 9.38 14.17
CA PHE A 125 -8.16 8.40 13.41
C PHE A 125 -8.57 8.95 12.04
N LEU A 126 -8.99 10.21 11.96
CA LEU A 126 -9.42 10.80 10.69
C LEU A 126 -8.41 10.70 9.55
N PRO A 127 -7.15 11.14 9.70
CA PRO A 127 -6.17 11.00 8.63
C PRO A 127 -5.83 9.52 8.35
N PHE A 128 -5.89 8.64 9.37
CA PHE A 128 -5.63 7.22 9.21
C PHE A 128 -6.68 6.54 8.31
N PHE A 129 -7.96 6.78 8.57
CA PHE A 129 -9.08 6.27 7.76
C PHE A 129 -9.12 6.94 6.39
N GLY A 130 -8.94 8.26 6.33
CA GLY A 130 -8.96 9.05 5.10
C GLY A 130 -7.90 8.60 4.09
N THR A 131 -6.66 8.37 4.53
CA THR A 131 -5.56 7.88 3.68
C THR A 131 -5.91 6.53 3.04
N ARG A 132 -6.70 5.70 3.71
CA ARG A 132 -7.09 4.36 3.25
C ARG A 132 -8.43 4.36 2.51
N SER A 133 -9.10 5.51 2.44
CA SER A 133 -10.48 5.64 1.97
C SER A 133 -11.43 4.67 2.67
N VAL A 134 -11.20 4.42 3.96
CA VAL A 134 -12.07 3.59 4.80
C VAL A 134 -13.15 4.48 5.42
N PRO A 135 -14.44 4.11 5.36
CA PRO A 135 -15.50 4.87 6.01
C PRO A 135 -15.26 4.98 7.52
N PHE A 136 -15.52 6.16 8.07
CA PHE A 136 -15.32 6.49 9.49
C PHE A 136 -16.59 7.11 10.09
N GLU A 137 -16.97 6.68 11.28
CA GLU A 137 -18.06 7.24 12.06
C GLU A 137 -17.55 8.05 13.26
N TYR A 138 -18.12 9.23 13.45
CA TYR A 138 -17.76 10.09 14.57
C TYR A 138 -18.51 9.67 15.84
N TYR A 139 -17.85 9.81 16.98
CA TYR A 139 -18.51 9.78 18.29
C TYR A 139 -17.92 10.87 19.18
N VAL A 140 -18.70 11.91 19.45
CA VAL A 140 -18.27 13.07 20.25
C VAL A 140 -19.34 13.39 21.28
N ARG A 141 -18.93 13.53 22.54
CA ARG A 141 -19.76 14.04 23.63
C ARG A 141 -18.95 15.05 24.44
N SER A 142 -18.93 16.30 24.00
CA SER A 142 -18.26 17.36 24.76
C SER A 142 -18.70 18.77 24.37
N GLY A 143 -18.65 19.69 25.33
CA GLY A 143 -18.82 21.13 25.08
C GLY A 143 -20.17 21.53 24.49
N GLY A 144 -21.23 20.73 24.70
CA GLY A 144 -22.55 20.95 24.09
C GLY A 144 -22.71 20.40 22.67
N VAL A 145 -21.69 19.72 22.13
CA VAL A 145 -21.75 19.01 20.86
C VAL A 145 -21.91 17.51 21.13
N GLU A 146 -23.01 16.95 20.61
CA GLU A 146 -23.24 15.52 20.53
C GLU A 146 -23.29 15.10 19.06
N LEU A 147 -22.39 14.20 18.68
CA LEU A 147 -22.30 13.69 17.32
C LEU A 147 -22.17 12.17 17.34
N GLY A 148 -23.00 11.52 16.53
CA GLY A 148 -23.01 10.07 16.37
C GLY A 148 -23.41 9.30 17.64
N SER A 149 -22.95 8.07 17.75
CA SER A 149 -23.29 7.18 18.87
C SER A 149 -22.13 6.24 19.21
N PRO A 150 -22.11 5.61 20.40
CA PRO A 150 -21.08 4.63 20.76
C PRO A 150 -20.96 3.45 19.79
N SER A 151 -21.95 3.21 18.91
CA SER A 151 -21.83 2.20 17.85
C SER A 151 -20.72 2.51 16.85
N ALA A 152 -20.25 3.76 16.76
CA ALA A 152 -19.19 4.19 15.85
C ALA A 152 -17.94 3.34 16.02
N TYR A 153 -17.55 3.02 17.25
CA TYR A 153 -16.41 2.14 17.55
C TYR A 153 -16.50 0.79 16.82
N ASP A 154 -17.64 0.10 16.97
CA ASP A 154 -17.85 -1.21 16.37
C ASP A 154 -17.94 -1.14 14.85
N THR A 155 -18.46 -0.03 14.32
CA THR A 155 -18.47 0.20 12.88
C THR A 155 -17.08 0.44 12.31
N ASP A 156 -16.29 1.30 12.94
CA ASP A 156 -14.96 1.63 12.47
C ASP A 156 -14.00 0.44 12.56
N ILE A 157 -14.07 -0.34 13.65
CA ILE A 157 -13.32 -1.59 13.79
C ILE A 157 -13.68 -2.57 12.67
N ARG A 158 -14.98 -2.75 12.39
CA ARG A 158 -15.45 -3.63 11.32
C ARG A 158 -14.98 -3.16 9.93
N ASN A 159 -15.04 -1.86 9.67
CA ASN A 159 -14.59 -1.28 8.40
C ASN A 159 -13.08 -1.50 8.20
N LEU A 160 -12.27 -1.36 9.26
CA LEU A 160 -10.85 -1.66 9.24
C LEU A 160 -10.56 -3.15 8.99
N GLN A 161 -11.32 -4.06 9.60
CA GLN A 161 -11.20 -5.50 9.36
C GLN A 161 -11.56 -5.87 7.91
N GLN A 162 -12.62 -5.28 7.37
CA GLN A 162 -13.01 -5.47 5.97
C GLN A 162 -11.95 -4.93 5.01
N TYR A 163 -11.38 -3.77 5.30
CA TYR A 163 -10.27 -3.19 4.54
C TYR A 163 -9.07 -4.15 4.48
N LEU A 164 -8.63 -4.69 5.61
CA LEU A 164 -7.52 -5.66 5.66
C LEU A 164 -7.83 -6.94 4.88
N SER A 165 -9.08 -7.38 4.88
CA SER A 165 -9.48 -8.60 4.18
C SER A 165 -9.50 -8.42 2.66
N ALA A 166 -9.60 -7.18 2.18
CA ALA A 166 -9.65 -6.81 0.77
C ALA A 166 -8.29 -6.34 0.19
N LEU A 167 -7.23 -6.41 1.00
CA LEU A 167 -5.85 -6.03 0.68
C LEU A 167 -5.08 -7.17 -0.01
#